data_AF-A0A699ZDE4-F1
#
_entry.id   AF-A0A699ZDE4-F1
#
_cell.length_a   1.000
_cell.length_b   1.000
_cell.length_c   1.000
_cell.angle_alpha   90.00
_cell.angle_beta   90.00
_cell.angle_gamma   90.00
#
_symmetry.space_group_name_H-M   'P 1'
#
loop_
_entity.id
_entity.type
_entity.pdbx_description
1 polymer ?
#
loop_
_entity_poly.entity_id
_entity_poly.type
_entity_poly.pdbx_seq_one_letter_code
_entity_poly.pdbx_strand_id
1 'polypeptide(L)'
;MSGYVPQRWMLYCFTAPAIIYILCQISDYSPRMRLWVILLNVFMLAAGGLGTVPWISWPHKVFWYVMSCVPFPSILCHMWRMVSSAVDETVEPASKRSVKFIRIFSITTWNLFPIVYFGAIDGSIPLEVSEPLWAALDWLTKM
;
A
#
# COMPACT_ATOMS: atom_id res chain seq x y z
N MET A 1 16.85 -4.16 -18.66
CA MET A 1 17.42 -3.98 -17.30
C MET A 1 16.26 -3.65 -16.37
N SER A 2 16.02 -4.48 -15.36
CA SER A 2 14.88 -4.37 -14.46
C SER A 2 14.88 -3.03 -13.71
N GLY A 3 13.71 -2.36 -13.65
CA GLY A 3 13.47 -1.08 -12.97
C GLY A 3 13.64 -1.15 -11.45
N TYR A 4 14.86 -1.37 -10.98
CA TYR A 4 15.24 -1.29 -9.58
C TYR A 4 15.39 0.19 -9.20
N VAL A 5 14.35 0.73 -8.56
CA VAL A 5 14.32 2.12 -8.07
C VAL A 5 14.25 2.10 -6.54
N PRO A 6 15.40 1.98 -5.83
CA PRO A 6 15.41 1.88 -4.38
C PRO A 6 14.79 3.09 -3.69
N GLN A 7 14.86 4.27 -4.31
CA GLN A 7 14.23 5.48 -3.79
C GLN A 7 12.71 5.33 -3.64
N ARG A 8 12.03 4.58 -4.53
CA ARG A 8 10.58 4.31 -4.45
C ARG A 8 10.23 3.53 -3.20
N TRP A 9 10.96 2.44 -2.95
CA TRP A 9 10.74 1.59 -1.79
C TRP A 9 11.02 2.34 -0.49
N MET A 10 12.08 3.13 -0.45
CA MET A 10 12.35 4.02 0.70
C MET A 10 11.21 5.00 0.91
N LEU A 11 10.76 5.71 -0.14
CA LEU A 11 9.64 6.63 -0.06
C LEU A 11 8.40 5.95 0.53
N TYR A 12 8.03 4.78 0.03
CA TYR A 12 6.85 4.05 0.49
C TYR A 12 6.97 3.61 1.94
N CYS A 13 8.16 3.16 2.37
CA CYS A 13 8.42 2.81 3.76
C CYS A 13 8.21 3.98 4.74
N PHE A 14 8.26 5.23 4.29
CA PHE A 14 7.94 6.39 5.12
C PHE A 14 6.50 6.89 4.91
N THR A 15 6.04 6.98 3.66
CA THR A 15 4.74 7.60 3.35
C THR A 15 3.56 6.70 3.69
N ALA A 16 3.66 5.39 3.43
CA ALA A 16 2.55 4.48 3.69
C ALA A 16 2.25 4.34 5.20
N PRO A 17 3.26 4.22 6.11
CA PRO A 17 3.00 4.31 7.55
C PRO A 17 2.38 5.63 7.99
N ALA A 18 2.78 6.76 7.40
CA ALA A 18 2.21 8.06 7.74
C ALA A 18 0.72 8.14 7.35
N ILE A 19 0.35 7.65 6.17
CA ILE A 19 -1.05 7.58 5.71
C ILE A 19 -1.87 6.66 6.62
N ILE A 20 -1.36 5.47 6.95
CA ILE A 20 -2.01 4.55 7.89
C ILE A 20 -2.20 5.23 9.26
N TYR A 21 -1.19 5.95 9.74
CA TYR A 21 -1.27 6.67 11.01
C TYR A 21 -2.36 7.75 11.00
N ILE A 22 -2.52 8.48 9.89
CA ILE A 22 -3.59 9.46 9.68
C ILE A 22 -4.96 8.77 9.67
N LEU A 23 -5.10 7.64 8.95
CA LEU A 23 -6.33 6.83 8.95
C LEU A 23 -6.67 6.29 10.35
N CYS A 24 -5.66 6.01 11.17
CA CYS A 24 -5.87 5.64 12.57
C CYS A 24 -6.24 6.83 13.48
N GLN A 25 -6.04 8.10 13.08
CA GLN A 25 -6.51 9.25 13.88
C GLN A 25 -7.99 9.51 13.68
N ILE A 26 -8.51 9.21 12.49
CA ILE A 26 -9.93 9.37 12.15
C ILE A 26 -10.80 8.19 12.62
N SER A 27 -10.22 7.22 13.33
CA SER A 27 -10.90 6.00 13.77
C SER A 27 -10.48 5.59 15.17
N ASP A 28 -11.33 4.84 15.86
CA ASP A 28 -11.12 4.36 17.24
C ASP A 28 -10.10 3.19 17.37
N TYR A 29 -9.02 3.22 16.58
CA TYR A 29 -7.99 2.19 16.64
C TYR A 29 -7.07 2.35 17.85
N SER A 30 -6.94 1.27 18.63
CA SER A 30 -6.00 1.23 19.75
C SER A 30 -4.54 1.43 19.28
N PRO A 31 -3.65 2.01 20.11
CA PRO A 31 -2.25 2.21 19.77
C PRO A 31 -1.52 0.93 19.36
N ARG A 32 -1.88 -0.21 19.96
CA ARG A 32 -1.30 -1.53 19.63
C ARG A 32 -1.68 -1.99 18.23
N MET A 33 -2.95 -1.86 17.85
CA MET A 33 -3.41 -2.22 16.51
C MET A 33 -2.80 -1.30 15.45
N ARG A 34 -2.72 0.00 15.74
CA ARG A 34 -2.04 0.99 14.89
C ARG A 34 -0.59 0.60 14.62
N LEU A 35 0.18 0.33 15.67
CA LEU A 35 1.57 -0.10 15.55
C LEU A 35 1.68 -1.40 14.74
N TRP A 36 0.80 -2.37 14.99
CA TRP A 36 0.78 -3.63 14.26
C TRP A 36 0.60 -3.45 12.75
N VAL A 37 -0.38 -2.64 12.33
CA VAL A 37 -0.65 -2.39 10.90
C VAL A 37 0.52 -1.65 10.25
N ILE A 38 1.14 -0.70 10.95
CA ILE A 38 2.35 0.00 10.48
C ILE A 38 3.50 -0.99 10.27
N LEU A 39 3.75 -1.88 11.22
CA LEU A 39 4.81 -2.89 11.12
C LEU A 39 4.56 -3.87 9.98
N LEU A 40 3.32 -4.33 9.80
CA LEU A 40 2.93 -5.16 8.65
C LEU A 40 3.21 -4.45 7.32
N ASN A 41 2.90 -3.15 7.24
CA ASN A 41 3.13 -2.36 6.04
C ASN A 41 4.61 -2.14 5.74
N VAL A 42 5.42 -1.82 6.75
CA VAL A 42 6.88 -1.70 6.59
C VAL A 42 7.49 -3.03 6.17
N PHE A 43 7.08 -4.14 6.79
CA PHE A 43 7.52 -5.48 6.42
C PHE A 43 7.16 -5.82 4.97
N MET A 44 5.92 -5.56 4.56
CA MET A 44 5.43 -5.75 3.19
C MET A 44 6.31 -5.02 2.17
N LEU A 45 6.56 -3.73 2.40
CA LEU A 45 7.31 -2.88 1.48
C LEU A 45 8.80 -3.24 1.45
N ALA A 46 9.39 -3.56 2.60
CA ALA A 46 10.77 -4.04 2.68
C ALA A 46 10.95 -5.36 1.93
N ALA A 47 10.04 -6.33 2.14
CA ALA A 47 10.05 -7.60 1.42
C ALA A 47 9.87 -7.39 -0.11
N GLY A 48 8.93 -6.55 -0.54
CA GLY A 48 8.75 -6.20 -1.95
C GLY A 48 10.00 -5.57 -2.56
N GLY A 49 10.58 -4.58 -1.88
CA GLY A 49 11.80 -3.93 -2.30
C GLY A 49 12.98 -4.89 -2.45
N LEU A 50 13.20 -5.76 -1.46
CA LEU A 50 14.23 -6.80 -1.51
C LEU A 50 14.03 -7.75 -2.69
N GLY A 51 12.79 -8.12 -3.01
CA GLY A 51 12.49 -8.95 -4.17
C GLY A 51 12.91 -8.32 -5.50
N THR A 52 12.97 -6.99 -5.61
CA THR A 52 13.36 -6.28 -6.84
C THR A 52 14.87 -6.13 -7.03
N VAL A 53 15.68 -6.51 -6.05
CA VAL A 53 17.13 -6.33 -6.08
C VAL A 53 17.77 -7.17 -7.19
N PRO A 54 18.55 -6.58 -8.12
CA PRO A 54 18.97 -7.28 -9.32
C PRO A 54 19.95 -8.44 -9.06
N TRP A 55 20.80 -8.33 -8.04
CA TRP A 55 21.82 -9.33 -7.68
C TRP A 55 21.33 -10.47 -6.78
N ILE A 56 20.03 -10.52 -6.42
CA ILE A 56 19.45 -11.63 -5.68
C ILE A 56 19.03 -12.75 -6.65
N SER A 57 19.26 -14.01 -6.27
CA SER A 57 18.87 -15.17 -7.08
C SER A 57 17.35 -15.29 -7.23
N TRP A 58 16.88 -15.86 -8.35
CA TRP A 58 15.46 -15.98 -8.66
C TRP A 58 14.62 -16.66 -7.54
N PRO A 59 15.06 -17.78 -6.92
CA PRO A 59 14.30 -18.38 -5.82
C PRO A 59 14.12 -17.44 -4.62
N HIS A 60 15.15 -16.66 -4.29
CA HIS A 60 15.09 -15.68 -3.21
C HIS A 60 14.16 -14.51 -3.56
N LYS A 61 14.11 -14.09 -4.83
CA LYS A 61 13.13 -13.09 -5.29
C LYS A 61 11.70 -13.57 -5.09
N VAL A 62 11.41 -14.81 -5.51
CA VAL A 62 10.09 -15.44 -5.31
C VAL A 62 9.73 -15.50 -3.84
N PHE A 63 10.67 -15.92 -2.98
CA PHE A 63 10.47 -15.92 -1.53
C PHE A 63 10.06 -14.53 -1.01
N TRP A 64 10.82 -13.49 -1.35
CA TRP A 64 10.52 -12.12 -0.90
C TRP A 64 9.20 -11.58 -1.47
N TYR A 65 8.82 -11.96 -2.69
CA TYR A 65 7.53 -11.62 -3.28
C TYR A 65 6.36 -12.29 -2.55
N VAL A 66 6.48 -13.57 -2.20
CA VAL A 66 5.45 -14.27 -1.43
C VAL A 66 5.33 -13.63 -0.04
N MET A 67 6.46 -13.34 0.61
CA MET A 67 6.47 -12.69 1.92
C MET A 67 5.86 -11.29 1.91
N SER A 68 5.96 -10.53 0.82
CA SER A 68 5.28 -9.23 0.70
C SER A 68 3.76 -9.37 0.51
N CYS A 69 3.29 -10.46 -0.08
CA CYS A 69 1.85 -10.68 -0.29
C CYS A 69 1.10 -11.05 1.00
N VAL A 70 1.73 -11.83 1.88
CA VAL A 70 1.11 -12.31 3.13
C VAL A 70 0.50 -11.19 4.00
N PRO A 71 1.19 -10.07 4.31
CA PRO A 71 0.63 -9.01 5.13
C PRO A 71 -0.46 -8.17 4.43
N PHE A 72 -0.50 -8.15 3.09
CA PHE A 72 -1.33 -7.20 2.33
C PHE A 72 -2.85 -7.35 2.58
N PRO A 73 -3.46 -8.56 2.56
CA PRO A 73 -4.87 -8.74 2.90
C PRO A 73 -5.21 -8.27 4.31
N SER A 74 -4.32 -8.50 5.28
CA SER A 74 -4.50 -8.06 6.66
C SER A 74 -4.55 -6.53 6.76
N ILE A 75 -3.62 -5.85 6.07
CA ILE A 75 -3.60 -4.37 5.99
C ILE A 75 -4.90 -3.85 5.38
N LEU A 76 -5.37 -4.43 4.27
CA LEU A 76 -6.63 -4.01 3.63
C LEU A 76 -7.85 -4.19 4.54
N CYS A 77 -7.93 -5.31 5.26
CA CYS A 77 -8.98 -5.55 6.25
C CYS A 77 -8.96 -4.49 7.36
N HIS A 78 -7.78 -4.15 7.87
CA HIS A 78 -7.63 -3.10 8.88
C HIS A 78 -8.01 -1.72 8.33
N MET A 79 -7.56 -1.37 7.11
CA MET A 79 -7.95 -0.13 6.44
C MET A 79 -9.46 -0.02 6.26
N TRP A 80 -10.11 -1.09 5.78
CA TRP A 80 -11.57 -1.12 5.66
C TRP A 80 -12.26 -0.85 7.00
N ARG A 81 -11.78 -1.49 8.08
CA ARG A 81 -12.34 -1.32 9.43
C ARG A 81 -12.13 0.10 9.97
N MET A 82 -10.94 0.68 9.79
CA MET A 82 -10.63 2.04 10.21
C MET A 82 -11.60 3.03 9.57
N VAL A 83 -11.73 3.01 8.25
CA VAL A 83 -12.60 3.96 7.56
C VAL A 83 -14.08 3.66 7.80
N SER A 84 -14.46 2.40 8.03
CA SER A 84 -15.86 2.07 8.40
C SER A 84 -16.25 2.63 9.77
N SER A 85 -15.37 2.56 10.77
CA SER A 85 -15.58 3.24 12.07
C SER A 85 -15.81 4.74 11.88
N ALA A 86 -14.94 5.37 11.08
CA ALA A 86 -15.05 6.80 10.78
C ALA A 86 -16.39 7.16 10.10
N VAL A 87 -16.91 6.30 9.22
CA VAL A 87 -18.23 6.50 8.58
C VAL A 87 -19.36 6.45 9.60
N ASP A 88 -19.28 5.57 10.60
CA ASP A 88 -20.32 5.39 11.60
C ASP A 88 -20.33 6.54 12.61
N GLU A 89 -19.15 7.05 12.98
CA GLU A 89 -18.95 8.22 13.85
C GLU A 89 -19.34 9.55 13.17
N THR A 90 -19.28 9.63 11.84
CA THR A 90 -19.63 10.85 11.11
C THR A 90 -21.14 11.09 11.08
N VAL A 91 -21.58 12.16 11.76
CA VAL A 91 -23.00 12.57 11.87
C VAL A 91 -23.49 13.28 10.61
N GLU A 92 -22.68 14.17 10.03
CA GLU A 92 -23.09 14.99 8.89
C GLU A 92 -23.19 14.17 7.59
N PRO A 93 -24.33 14.22 6.86
CA PRO A 93 -24.52 13.41 5.65
C PRO A 93 -23.51 13.69 4.52
N ALA A 94 -23.12 14.95 4.33
CA ALA A 94 -22.16 15.34 3.30
C ALA A 94 -20.77 14.76 3.61
N SER A 95 -20.27 14.97 4.83
CA SER A 95 -19.02 14.39 5.32
C SER A 95 -19.02 12.85 5.28
N LYS A 96 -20.15 12.21 5.65
CA LYS A 96 -20.30 10.75 5.58
C LYS A 96 -20.15 10.21 4.16
N ARG A 97 -20.60 10.96 3.14
CA ARG A 97 -20.41 10.61 1.72
C ARG A 97 -18.93 10.66 1.34
N SER A 98 -18.21 11.70 1.78
CA SER A 98 -16.78 11.85 1.54
C SER A 98 -15.97 10.72 2.18
N VAL A 99 -16.25 10.35 3.43
CA VAL A 99 -15.55 9.24 4.11
C VAL A 99 -15.82 7.89 3.42
N LYS A 100 -17.06 7.65 2.96
CA LYS A 100 -17.39 6.46 2.16
C LYS A 100 -16.61 6.41 0.85
N PHE A 101 -16.45 7.56 0.18
CA PHE A 101 -15.63 7.68 -1.01
C PHE A 101 -14.17 7.37 -0.70
N ILE A 102 -13.59 7.97 0.35
CA ILE A 102 -12.22 7.70 0.80
C ILE A 102 -11.99 6.21 1.04
N ARG A 103 -12.96 5.49 1.64
CA ARG A 103 -12.86 4.05 1.87
C ARG A 103 -12.66 3.26 0.57
N ILE A 104 -13.57 3.48 -0.39
CA ILE A 104 -13.56 2.75 -1.66
C ILE A 104 -12.32 3.14 -2.46
N PHE A 105 -12.06 4.44 -2.57
CA PHE A 105 -10.95 4.99 -3.33
C PHE A 105 -9.59 4.52 -2.80
N SER A 106 -9.37 4.56 -1.48
CA SER A 106 -8.12 4.09 -0.86
C SER A 106 -7.89 2.61 -1.14
N ILE A 107 -8.92 1.77 -0.96
CA ILE A 107 -8.77 0.33 -1.12
C ILE A 107 -8.56 -0.04 -2.59
N THR A 108 -9.29 0.58 -3.51
CA THR A 108 -9.09 0.38 -4.94
C THR A 108 -7.68 0.80 -5.35
N THR A 109 -7.24 2.00 -4.96
CA THR A 109 -5.91 2.51 -5.31
C THR A 109 -4.80 1.63 -4.74
N TRP A 110 -4.93 1.19 -3.49
CA TRP A 110 -3.93 0.33 -2.86
C TRP A 110 -3.82 -1.05 -3.52
N ASN A 111 -4.91 -1.58 -4.09
CA ASN A 111 -4.89 -2.84 -4.85
C ASN A 111 -4.26 -2.70 -6.24
N LEU A 112 -4.14 -1.48 -6.79
CA LEU A 112 -3.47 -1.27 -8.08
C LEU A 112 -1.94 -1.39 -7.97
N PHE A 113 -1.35 -1.07 -6.81
CA PHE A 113 0.09 -1.23 -6.59
C PHE A 113 0.61 -2.65 -6.83
N PRO A 114 0.06 -3.72 -6.22
CA PRO A 114 0.52 -5.08 -6.50
C PRO A 114 0.28 -5.50 -7.96
N ILE A 115 -0.77 -4.99 -8.62
CA ILE A 115 -1.02 -5.27 -10.05
C ILE A 115 0.10 -4.70 -10.92
N VAL A 116 0.45 -3.43 -10.72
CA VAL A 116 1.57 -2.79 -11.44
C VAL A 116 2.89 -3.45 -11.08
N TYR A 117 3.08 -3.84 -9.82
CA TYR A 117 4.25 -4.57 -9.34
C TYR A 117 4.47 -5.90 -10.05
N PHE A 118 3.45 -6.76 -10.09
CA PHE A 118 3.54 -8.05 -10.77
C PHE A 118 3.70 -7.89 -12.27
N GLY A 119 2.94 -6.97 -12.89
CA GLY A 119 3.05 -6.72 -14.32
C GLY A 119 4.43 -6.19 -14.73
N ALA A 120 5.06 -5.36 -13.90
CA ALA A 120 6.41 -4.86 -14.15
C ALA A 120 7.48 -5.96 -13.97
N ILE A 121 7.29 -6.90 -13.04
CA ILE A 121 8.24 -8.00 -12.78
C ILE A 121 8.16 -9.11 -13.83
N ASP A 122 6.95 -9.47 -14.23
CA ASP A 122 6.68 -10.46 -15.29
C ASP A 122 7.05 -9.92 -16.68
N GLY A 123 7.30 -8.61 -16.79
CA GLY A 123 7.60 -7.95 -18.06
C GLY A 123 6.37 -7.76 -18.96
N SER A 124 5.18 -8.10 -18.46
CA SER A 124 3.91 -7.87 -19.15
C SER A 124 3.54 -6.38 -19.24
N ILE A 125 4.10 -5.53 -18.36
CA ILE A 125 3.99 -4.07 -18.43
C ILE A 125 5.37 -3.48 -18.74
N PRO A 126 5.56 -2.82 -19.90
CA PRO A 126 6.79 -2.12 -20.23
C PRO A 126 7.15 -1.04 -19.20
N LEU A 127 8.45 -0.72 -19.05
CA LEU A 127 8.91 0.33 -18.14
C LEU A 127 8.26 1.69 -18.45
N GLU A 128 8.12 2.02 -19.74
CA GLU A 128 7.50 3.24 -20.24
C GLU A 128 6.03 3.42 -19.80
N VAL A 129 5.36 2.32 -19.47
CA VAL A 129 3.97 2.31 -19.00
C VAL A 129 3.91 2.18 -17.48
N SER A 130 4.74 1.32 -16.89
CA SER A 130 4.74 1.10 -15.44
C SER A 130 5.19 2.32 -14.66
N GLU A 131 6.19 3.08 -15.12
CA GLU A 131 6.67 4.28 -14.41
C GLU A 131 5.60 5.39 -14.28
N PRO A 132 4.88 5.80 -15.36
CA PRO A 132 3.73 6.69 -15.23
C PRO A 132 2.62 6.15 -14.33
N LEU A 133 2.36 4.83 -14.36
CA LEU A 133 1.37 4.22 -13.48
C LEU A 133 1.77 4.32 -12.01
N TRP A 134 3.04 4.06 -11.67
CA TRP A 134 3.56 4.24 -10.32
C TRP A 134 3.41 5.69 -9.86
N ALA A 135 3.74 6.67 -10.70
CA ALA A 135 3.60 8.08 -10.39
C ALA A 135 2.13 8.50 -10.20
N ALA A 136 1.23 8.02 -11.07
CA ALA A 136 -0.20 8.29 -10.96
C ALA A 136 -0.79 7.69 -9.68
N LEU A 137 -0.44 6.45 -9.34
CA LEU A 137 -0.86 5.82 -8.08
C LEU A 137 -0.31 6.55 -6.87
N ASP A 138 0.93 7.02 -6.94
CA ASP A 138 1.56 7.78 -5.87
C ASP A 138 0.84 9.10 -5.60
N TRP A 139 0.50 9.81 -6.67
CA TRP A 139 -0.28 11.04 -6.63
C TRP A 139 -1.68 10.79 -6.07
N LEU A 140 -2.40 9.80 -6.59
CA LEU A 140 -3.75 9.44 -6.13
C LEU A 140 -3.80 9.06 -4.65
N THR A 141 -2.74 8.43 -4.13
CA THR A 141 -2.72 7.96 -2.73
C THR A 141 -2.39 9.08 -1.73
N LYS A 142 -1.77 10.17 -2.18
CA LYS A 142 -1.27 11.26 -1.31
C LYS A 142 -2.10 12.54 -1.36
N MET A 143 -2.95 12.72 -2.37
CA MET A 143 -3.84 13.87 -2.53
C MET A 143 -5.19 13.61 -1.87
#